data_AF-A0A0F6RLM5-F1
#
_entry.id   AF-A0A0F6RLM5-F1
#
_cell.length_a   1.000
_cell.length_b   1.000
_cell.length_c   1.000
_cell.angle_alpha   90.00
_cell.angle_beta   90.00
_cell.angle_gamma   90.00
#
_symmetry.space_group_name_H-M   'P 1'
#
loop_
_entity.id
_entity.type
_entity.pdbx_description
1 polymer ?
#
loop_
_entity_poly.entity_id
_entity_poly.type
_entity_poly.pdbx_seq_one_letter_code
_entity_poly.pdbx_strand_id
1 'polypeptide(L)' 'MFSIYILTHNEEIDIAACVESALLSDDVIVVDSYSSDRTVEITSRYPVRVIQHQFESHGKQRTWMLENIETKYDWGRC' A
#
# COMPACT_ATOMS: atom_id res chain seq x y z
N MET A 1 6.50 0.81 16.97
CA MET A 1 6.34 1.27 15.58
C MET A 1 5.52 0.21 14.84
N PHE A 2 4.75 0.57 13.81
CA PHE A 2 3.77 -0.32 13.16
C PHE A 2 3.86 -0.19 11.64
N SER A 3 3.69 -1.27 10.89
CA SER A 3 3.64 -1.24 9.42
C SER A 3 2.27 -0.79 8.93
N ILE A 4 2.20 -0.04 7.83
CA ILE A 4 0.96 0.48 7.25
C ILE A 4 0.79 -0.08 5.83
N TYR A 5 -0.39 -0.65 5.54
CA TYR A 5 -0.80 -1.00 4.19
C TYR A 5 -1.77 0.06 3.64
N ILE A 6 -1.53 0.52 2.42
CA ILE A 6 -2.42 1.42 1.67
C ILE A 6 -2.89 0.65 0.45
N LEU A 7 -4.19 0.35 0.37
CA LEU A 7 -4.78 -0.20 -0.85
C LEU A 7 -5.24 0.95 -1.75
N THR A 8 -4.94 0.87 -3.04
CA THR A 8 -5.29 1.95 -3.97
C THR A 8 -5.67 1.42 -5.36
N HIS A 9 -6.52 2.18 -6.05
CA HIS A 9 -6.89 1.97 -7.44
C HIS A 9 -7.45 3.28 -8.03
N ASN A 10 -6.71 3.90 -8.95
CA ASN A 10 -7.06 5.16 -9.61
C ASN A 10 -7.33 6.32 -8.64
N GLU A 11 -6.39 6.58 -7.73
CA GLU A 11 -6.48 7.61 -6.69
C GLU A 11 -5.45 8.73 -6.88
N GLU A 12 -5.14 9.14 -8.11
CA GLU A 12 -4.09 10.15 -8.37
C GLU A 12 -4.32 11.51 -7.68
N ILE A 13 -5.57 11.79 -7.26
CA ILE A 13 -5.95 13.03 -6.56
C ILE A 13 -5.54 12.98 -5.08
N ASP A 14 -5.83 11.88 -4.40
CA ASP A 14 -5.78 11.78 -2.94
C ASP A 14 -4.57 10.97 -2.42
N ILE A 15 -3.94 10.15 -3.28
CA ILE A 15 -2.89 9.23 -2.86
C ILE A 15 -1.68 9.94 -2.26
N ALA A 16 -1.32 11.14 -2.74
CA ALA A 16 -0.21 11.93 -2.22
C ALA A 16 -0.43 12.30 -0.74
N ALA A 17 -1.58 12.91 -0.43
CA ALA A 17 -1.93 13.31 0.93
C ALA A 17 -2.10 12.10 1.87
N CYS A 18 -2.62 10.98 1.34
CA CYS A 18 -2.74 9.72 2.07
C CYS A 18 -1.35 9.17 2.47
N VAL A 19 -0.42 9.09 1.51
CA VAL A 19 0.95 8.62 1.76
C VAL A 19 1.67 9.54 2.74
N GLU A 20 1.58 10.86 2.58
CA GLU A 20 2.18 11.83 3.50
C GLU A 20 1.70 11.65 4.94
N SER A 21 0.40 11.40 5.14
CA SER A 21 -0.17 11.12 6.45
C SER A 21 0.32 9.78 7.04
N ALA A 22 0.63 8.80 6.17
CA ALA A 22 1.13 7.49 6.57
C ALA A 22 2.64 7.48 6.91
N LEU A 23 3.41 8.51 6.54
CA LEU A 23 4.86 8.61 6.85
C LEU A 23 5.17 8.78 8.35
N LEU A 24 4.16 8.68 9.22
CA LEU A 24 4.33 8.46 10.66
C LEU A 24 5.01 7.10 10.96
N SER A 25 4.97 6.16 10.01
CA SER A 25 5.70 4.90 10.05
C SER A 25 6.85 4.89 9.04
N ASP A 26 7.92 4.19 9.40
CA ASP A 26 9.06 3.89 8.53
C ASP A 26 8.86 2.62 7.67
N ASP A 27 7.68 1.98 7.75
CA ASP A 27 7.29 0.86 6.90
C ASP A 27 5.88 1.04 6.35
N VAL A 28 5.80 1.74 5.21
CA VAL A 28 4.57 1.96 4.44
C VAL A 28 4.62 1.15 3.15
N ILE A 29 3.60 0.32 2.93
CA ILE A 29 3.43 -0.49 1.73
C ILE A 29 2.16 -0.04 1.01
N VAL A 30 2.31 0.45 -0.22
CA VAL A 30 1.20 0.73 -1.13
C VAL A 30 0.96 -0.49 -2.01
N VAL A 31 -0.25 -1.02 -1.97
CA VAL A 31 -0.71 -2.13 -2.80
C VAL A 31 -1.69 -1.58 -3.83
N ASP A 32 -1.17 -1.44 -5.04
CA ASP A 32 -1.90 -0.90 -6.19
C ASP A 32 -2.61 -2.02 -6.96
N SER A 33 -3.88 -1.79 -7.28
CA SER A 33 -4.70 -2.74 -8.03
C SER A 33 -4.64 -2.50 -9.54
N TYR A 34 -3.44 -2.31 -10.08
CA TYR A 34 -3.18 -1.93 -11.47
C TYR A 34 -3.93 -0.67 -11.88
N SER A 35 -3.64 0.45 -11.21
CA SER A 35 -4.16 1.76 -11.62
C SER A 35 -3.73 2.10 -13.05
N SER A 36 -4.64 2.73 -13.80
CA SER A 36 -4.39 3.22 -15.17
C SER A 36 -4.09 4.72 -15.23
N ASP A 37 -4.15 5.40 -14.09
CA ASP A 37 -3.82 6.81 -13.91
C ASP A 37 -2.38 6.98 -13.36
N ARG A 38 -2.06 8.17 -12.82
CA ARG A 38 -0.73 8.47 -12.27
C ARG A 38 -0.54 8.04 -10.82
N THR A 39 -1.42 7.23 -10.23
CA THR A 39 -1.32 6.78 -8.83
C THR A 39 0.05 6.14 -8.53
N VAL A 40 0.51 5.23 -9.39
CA VAL A 40 1.81 4.55 -9.24
C VAL A 40 2.97 5.53 -9.41
N GLU A 41 2.86 6.47 -10.35
CA GLU A 41 3.88 7.48 -10.58
C GLU A 41 4.05 8.40 -9.37
N ILE A 42 2.94 8.84 -8.77
CA ILE A 42 2.92 9.72 -7.59
C ILE A 42 3.50 8.98 -6.38
N THR A 43 3.03 7.76 -6.11
CA THR A 43 3.48 6.96 -4.96
C THR A 43 4.96 6.62 -5.02
N SER A 44 5.50 6.38 -6.22
CA SER A 44 6.93 6.09 -6.44
C SER A 44 7.87 7.25 -6.07
N ARG A 45 7.36 8.47 -5.86
CA ARG A 45 8.15 9.63 -5.43
C ARG A 45 8.41 9.65 -3.92
N TYR A 46 7.68 8.85 -3.15
CA TYR A 46 7.78 8.77 -1.71
C TYR A 46 8.68 7.61 -1.27
N PRO A 47 9.25 7.63 -0.05
CA PRO A 47 10.06 6.54 0.49
C PRO A 47 9.19 5.37 0.97
N VAL A 48 8.33 4.83 0.09
CA VAL A 48 7.38 3.75 0.38
C VAL A 48 7.58 2.58 -0.57
N ARG A 49 7.11 1.39 -0.19
CA ARG A 49 7.16 0.21 -1.07
C ARG A 49 5.88 0.14 -1.89
N VAL A 50 6.00 0.20 -3.22
CA VAL A 50 4.86 0.05 -4.12
C VAL A 50 4.85 -1.38 -4.68
N ILE A 51 3.74 -2.09 -4.50
CA ILE A 51 3.52 -3.46 -4.96
C ILE A 51 2.23 -3.47 -5.79
N GLN A 52 2.25 -4.09 -6.96
CA GLN A 52 1.04 -4.27 -7.76
C GLN A 52 0.48 -5.67 -7.59
N HIS A 53 -0.83 -5.76 -7.37
CA HIS A 53 -1.54 -7.03 -7.25
C HIS A 53 -2.98 -6.90 -7.73
N GLN A 54 -3.46 -7.90 -8.47
CA GLN A 54 -4.81 -7.86 -9.02
C GLN A 54 -5.85 -7.91 -7.88
N PHE A 55 -6.75 -6.93 -7.86
CA PHE A 55 -7.84 -6.94 -6.90
C PHE A 55 -8.88 -8.00 -7.28
N GLU A 56 -9.11 -8.95 -6.38
CA GLU A 56 -10.22 -9.90 -6.48
C GLU A 56 -11.36 -9.55 -5.51
N SER A 57 -11.02 -9.31 -4.24
CA SER A 57 -11.95 -8.88 -3.20
C SER A 57 -11.18 -8.35 -2.00
N HIS A 58 -11.82 -7.55 -1.14
CA HIS A 58 -11.19 -7.01 0.06
C HIS A 58 -10.60 -8.11 0.97
N GLY A 59 -11.32 -9.22 1.15
CA GLY A 59 -10.86 -10.34 1.96
C GLY A 59 -9.64 -11.03 1.36
N LYS A 60 -9.69 -11.37 0.06
CA LYS A 60 -8.58 -12.03 -0.64
C LYS A 60 -7.35 -11.14 -0.72
N GLN A 61 -7.53 -9.85 -1.03
CA GLN A 61 -6.46 -8.88 -1.07
C GLN A 61 -5.78 -8.77 0.29
N ARG A 62 -6.56 -8.68 1.37
CA ARG A 62 -6.02 -8.65 2.74
C ARG A 62 -5.22 -9.91 3.08
N THR A 63 -5.79 -11.09 2.84
CA THR A 63 -5.10 -12.36 3.08
C THR A 63 -3.80 -12.42 2.27
N TRP A 64 -3.86 -12.10 0.98
CA TRP A 64 -2.69 -12.11 0.12
C TRP A 64 -1.59 -11.16 0.63
N MET A 65 -1.95 -9.93 1.04
CA MET A 65 -0.99 -8.98 1.61
C MET A 65 -0.30 -9.52 2.87
N LEU A 66 -1.06 -10.15 3.77
CA LEU A 66 -0.53 -10.71 5.01
C LEU A 66 0.40 -11.91 4.77
N GLU A 67 0.12 -12.71 3.74
CA GLU A 67 0.88 -13.92 3.40
C GLU A 67 2.12 -13.63 2.53
N ASN A 68 2.06 -12.64 1.64
CA ASN A 68 3.06 -12.44 0.58
C ASN A 68 3.94 -11.21 0.78
N ILE A 69 3.55 -10.27 1.65
CA ILE A 69 4.31 -9.04 1.88
C ILE A 69 4.97 -9.10 3.25
N GLU A 70 6.30 -9.13 3.25
CA GLU A 70 7.06 -9.02 4.48
C GLU A 70 6.94 -7.60 5.07
N THR A 71 6.47 -7.50 6.30
CA THR A 71 6.45 -6.27 7.09
C THR A 71 7.63 -6.21 8.04
N LYS A 72 8.12 -4.99 8.30
CA LYS A 72 9.15 -4.73 9.30
C LYS A 72 8.67 -5.01 10.72
N TYR A 73 7.36 -4.86 10.97
CA TYR A 73 6.76 -5.06 12.28
C TYR A 73 5.66 -6.13 12.21
N ASP A 74 5.66 -7.03 13.20
CA ASP A 74 4.88 -8.27 13.17
C ASP A 74 3.45 -8.14 13.71
N TRP A 75 2.98 -6.91 13.91
CA TRP A 75 1.71 -6.63 14.60
C TRP A 75 0.47 -7.12 13.85
N GLY A 76 0.60 -7.45 12.55
CA GLY A 76 -0.49 -7.86 11.67
C GLY A 76 -0.56 -9.35 11.32
N ARG A 77 0.40 -10.18 11.76
CA ARG A 77 0.51 -11.61 11.39
C ARG A 77 -0.02 -12.62 12.43
N CYS A 78 -0.84 -12.16 13.39
CA CYS A 78 -1.52 -13.04 14.34
C CYS A 78 -2.67 -13.83 13.72
#